data_AF-A0A2D3VY02-F1
#
_entry.id   AF-A0A2D3VY02-F1
#
_cell.length_a   1.000
_cell.length_b   1.000
_cell.length_c   1.000
_cell.angle_alpha   90.00
_cell.angle_beta   90.00
_cell.angle_gamma   90.00
#
_symmetry.space_group_name_H-M   'P 1'
#
loop_
_entity.id
_entity.type
_entity.pdbx_description
1 polymer ?
#
loop_
_entity_poly.entity_id
_entity_poly.type
_entity_poly.pdbx_seq_one_letter_code
_entity_poly.pdbx_strand_id
1 'polypeptide(L)'
;MQHLINTKDFSTEEVDAIFLRAEEFLDEKPRDVLSGKMIITIFFENSTRTRSSFEVAAKRLGADVVSLDVSKSSSSKGETLFDTA
;
A
#
# COMPACT_ATOMS: atom_id res chain seq x y z
N MET A 1 -6.85 14.19 -2.86
CA MET A 1 -6.24 12.84 -2.85
C MET A 1 -4.83 13.02 -2.29
N GLN A 2 -4.40 12.22 -1.30
CA GLN A 2 -3.08 12.36 -0.68
C GLN A 2 -2.21 11.18 -1.12
N HIS A 3 -1.03 11.47 -1.66
CA HIS A 3 -0.08 10.48 -2.18
C HIS A 3 1.23 10.55 -1.39
N LEU A 4 1.91 9.41 -1.27
CA LEU A 4 3.27 9.31 -0.74
C LEU A 4 4.20 8.90 -1.88
N ILE A 5 4.77 9.88 -2.58
CA ILE A 5 5.66 9.65 -3.73
C ILE A 5 7.11 9.90 -3.32
N ASN A 6 7.40 11.06 -2.74
CA ASN A 6 8.69 11.38 -2.16
C ASN A 6 8.54 11.79 -0.70
N THR A 7 9.54 11.48 0.12
CA THR A 7 9.58 11.93 1.53
C THR A 7 9.69 13.44 1.66
N LYS A 8 10.22 14.13 0.63
CA LYS A 8 10.31 15.59 0.57
C LYS A 8 8.97 16.29 0.28
N ASP A 9 7.94 15.52 -0.09
CA ASP A 9 6.59 16.06 -0.31
C ASP A 9 5.87 16.36 1.01
N PHE A 10 6.47 15.96 2.14
CA PHE A 10 5.93 16.11 3.49
C PHE A 10 6.76 17.11 4.28
N SER A 11 6.09 17.92 5.11
CA SER A 11 6.76 18.71 6.14
C SER A 11 7.28 17.82 7.27
N THR A 12 8.22 18.31 8.06
CA THR A 12 8.72 17.60 9.24
C THR A 12 7.57 17.26 10.20
N GLU A 13 6.63 18.17 10.39
CA GLU A 13 5.47 17.98 11.26
C GLU A 13 4.54 16.88 10.75
N GLU A 14 4.35 16.75 9.44
CA GLU A 14 3.56 15.67 8.85
C GLU A 14 4.26 14.31 9.01
N VAL A 15 5.59 14.28 8.85
CA VAL A 15 6.40 13.08 9.11
C VAL A 15 6.32 12.65 10.57
N ASP A 16 6.45 13.59 11.50
CA ASP A 16 6.32 13.33 12.94
C ASP A 16 4.92 12.83 13.29
N ALA A 17 3.87 13.39 12.67
CA ALA A 17 2.51 12.91 12.84
C ALA A 17 2.32 11.47 12.32
N ILE A 18 2.95 11.09 11.20
CA ILE A 18 2.95 9.71 10.71
C ILE A 18 3.62 8.78 11.72
N PHE A 19 4.77 9.16 12.29
CA PHE A 19 5.46 8.35 13.29
C PHE A 19 4.65 8.18 14.56
N LEU A 20 4.10 9.27 15.10
CA LEU A 20 3.23 9.22 16.27
C LEU A 20 2.03 8.30 16.03
N ARG A 21 1.42 8.39 14.84
CA ARG A 21 0.31 7.53 14.48
C ARG A 21 0.72 6.06 14.32
N ALA A 22 1.92 5.80 13.80
CA ALA A 22 2.47 4.47 13.64
C ALA A 22 2.74 3.78 14.98
N GLU A 23 3.15 4.54 16.02
CA GLU A 23 3.34 4.01 17.38
C GLU A 23 2.07 3.33 17.92
N GLU A 24 0.90 3.87 17.61
CA GLU A 24 -0.37 3.28 18.03
C GLU A 24 -0.57 1.87 17.49
N PHE A 25 0.02 1.51 16.34
CA PHE A 25 -0.13 0.19 15.72
C PHE A 25 0.95 -0.82 16.14
N LEU A 26 1.91 -0.43 16.99
CA LEU A 26 2.96 -1.32 17.50
C LEU A 26 2.42 -2.45 18.40
N ASP A 27 1.20 -2.30 18.92
CA ASP A 27 0.52 -3.35 19.69
C ASP A 27 0.05 -4.54 18.85
N GLU A 28 0.21 -4.44 17.52
CA GLU A 28 -0.17 -5.44 16.52
C GLU A 28 -1.64 -5.89 16.55
N LYS A 29 -2.51 -5.15 17.26
CA LYS A 29 -3.92 -5.52 17.37
C LYS A 29 -4.63 -5.31 16.03
N PRO A 30 -5.46 -6.27 15.59
CA PRO A 30 -6.35 -6.07 14.46
C PRO A 30 -7.27 -4.86 14.70
N ARG A 31 -7.53 -4.12 13.63
CA ARG A 31 -8.41 -2.95 13.60
C ARG A 31 -9.21 -3.00 12.30
N ASP A 32 -10.44 -2.53 12.30
CA ASP A 32 -11.30 -2.57 11.11
C ASP A 32 -11.41 -1.20 10.39
N VAL A 33 -10.39 -0.34 10.54
CA VAL A 33 -10.40 1.03 10.01
C VAL A 33 -10.46 1.11 8.48
N LEU A 34 -10.08 0.03 7.78
CA LEU A 34 -10.19 -0.11 6.32
C LEU A 34 -11.19 -1.20 5.90
N SER A 35 -12.11 -1.60 6.79
CA SER A 35 -13.14 -2.59 6.45
C SER A 35 -13.96 -2.16 5.22
N GLY A 36 -14.17 -3.10 4.29
CA GLY A 36 -14.85 -2.85 3.02
C GLY A 36 -14.03 -2.04 2.01
N LYS A 37 -12.74 -1.78 2.27
CA LYS A 37 -11.81 -1.20 1.30
C LYS A 37 -10.99 -2.30 0.64
N MET A 38 -10.72 -2.11 -0.65
CA MET A 38 -9.81 -2.95 -1.42
C MET A 38 -8.48 -2.21 -1.62
N ILE A 39 -7.37 -2.86 -1.27
CA ILE A 39 -6.01 -2.38 -1.55
C ILE A 39 -5.41 -3.23 -2.65
N ILE A 40 -5.05 -2.58 -3.75
CA ILE A 40 -4.36 -3.20 -4.88
C ILE A 40 -2.87 -2.93 -4.73
N THR A 41 -2.06 -3.99 -4.77
CA THR A 41 -0.60 -3.89 -4.76
C THR A 41 -0.05 -4.28 -6.12
N ILE A 42 0.83 -3.44 -6.67
CA ILE A 42 1.45 -3.62 -7.98
C ILE A 42 2.96 -3.50 -7.80
N PHE A 43 3.67 -4.58 -8.11
CA PHE A 43 5.13 -4.63 -8.04
C PHE A 43 5.68 -5.07 -9.40
N PHE A 44 6.32 -4.14 -10.12
CA PHE A 44 7.00 -4.43 -11.39
C PHE A 44 8.32 -5.16 -11.18
N GLU A 45 8.96 -4.91 -10.04
CA GLU A 45 10.19 -5.58 -9.61
C GLU A 45 9.91 -6.42 -8.37
N ASN A 46 10.61 -7.56 -8.26
CA ASN A 46 10.44 -8.46 -7.14
C ASN A 46 10.92 -7.82 -5.83
N SER A 47 10.00 -7.57 -4.90
CA SER A 47 10.30 -7.17 -3.53
C SER A 47 9.45 -7.93 -2.52
N THR A 48 9.99 -9.04 -1.99
CA THR A 48 9.29 -9.89 -1.02
C THR A 48 8.96 -9.13 0.26
N ARG A 49 9.94 -8.39 0.80
CA ARG A 49 9.79 -7.70 2.10
C ARG A 49 8.71 -6.64 2.03
N THR A 50 8.77 -5.77 1.03
CA THR A 50 7.82 -4.67 0.86
C THR A 50 6.41 -5.20 0.58
N ARG A 51 6.27 -6.16 -0.34
CA ARG A 51 4.95 -6.73 -0.65
C ARG A 51 4.30 -7.35 0.57
N SER A 52 5.03 -8.21 1.28
CA SER A 52 4.49 -8.87 2.48
C SER A 52 4.16 -7.89 3.60
N SER A 53 4.97 -6.84 3.80
CA SER A 53 4.66 -5.84 4.85
C SER A 53 3.40 -5.05 4.54
N PHE A 54 3.20 -4.62 3.29
CA PHE A 54 1.98 -3.92 2.88
C PHE A 54 0.73 -4.80 2.97
N GLU A 55 0.83 -6.06 2.53
CA GLU A 55 -0.29 -7.01 2.60
C GLU A 55 -0.69 -7.32 4.05
N VAL A 56 0.29 -7.57 4.93
CA VAL A 56 0.03 -7.81 6.36
C VAL A 56 -0.59 -6.58 7.01
N ALA A 57 -0.06 -5.38 6.75
CA ALA A 57 -0.59 -4.15 7.30
C ALA A 57 -2.05 -3.92 6.85
N ALA A 58 -2.34 -4.04 5.56
CA ALA A 58 -3.68 -3.88 5.01
C ALA A 58 -4.69 -4.86 5.63
N LYS A 59 -4.33 -6.15 5.72
CA LYS A 59 -5.17 -7.18 6.35
C LYS A 59 -5.40 -6.92 7.85
N ARG A 60 -4.37 -6.48 8.58
CA ARG A 60 -4.50 -6.09 10.00
C ARG A 60 -5.44 -4.88 10.19
N LEU A 61 -5.62 -4.06 9.17
CA LEU A 61 -6.54 -2.93 9.16
C LEU A 61 -7.94 -3.29 8.59
N GLY A 62 -8.19 -4.57 8.30
CA GLY A 62 -9.49 -5.08 7.84
C GLY A 62 -9.74 -4.90 6.35
N ALA A 63 -8.73 -4.53 5.55
CA ALA A 63 -8.87 -4.39 4.10
C ALA A 63 -8.74 -5.73 3.37
N ASP A 64 -9.43 -5.83 2.23
CA ASP A 64 -9.17 -6.85 1.23
C ASP A 64 -7.94 -6.48 0.40
N VAL A 65 -7.06 -7.43 0.12
CA VAL A 65 -5.82 -7.17 -0.64
C VAL A 65 -5.80 -7.98 -1.93
N VAL A 66 -5.56 -7.29 -3.04
CA VAL A 66 -5.35 -7.88 -4.36
C VAL A 66 -3.92 -7.59 -4.80
N SER A 67 -3.14 -8.62 -5.11
CA SER A 67 -1.79 -8.46 -5.67
C SER A 67 -1.85 -8.68 -7.18
N LEU A 68 -1.46 -7.68 -7.96
CA LEU A 68 -1.32 -7.80 -9.41
C LEU A 68 0.10 -8.26 -9.75
N ASP A 69 0.20 -9.46 -10.32
CA ASP A 69 1.46 -10.01 -10.80
C ASP A 69 1.70 -9.51 -12.23
N VAL A 70 2.44 -8.41 -12.35
CA VAL A 70 2.68 -7.77 -13.65
C VAL A 70 3.46 -8.70 -14.60
N SER A 71 4.30 -9.60 -14.05
CA SER A 71 5.05 -10.58 -14.85
C SER A 71 4.15 -11.61 -15.55
N LYS A 72 2.94 -11.84 -15.01
CA LYS A 72 1.89 -12.68 -15.61
C LYS A 72 0.78 -11.87 -16.29
N SER A 73 0.64 -10.59 -15.95
CA SER A 73 -0.31 -9.70 -16.61
C SER A 73 0.19 -9.43 -18.03
N SER A 74 -0.69 -9.58 -19.00
CA SER A 74 -0.37 -9.38 -20.40
C SER A 74 -0.08 -7.91 -20.70
N SER A 75 1.17 -7.49 -20.52
CA SER A 75 1.78 -6.38 -21.27
C SER A 75 1.79 -6.65 -22.79
N SER A 76 1.20 -7.77 -23.24
CA SER A 76 1.07 -8.19 -24.64
C SER A 76 -0.01 -7.44 -25.43
N LYS A 77 -0.76 -6.51 -24.81
CA LYS A 77 -1.86 -5.78 -25.48
C LYS A 77 -1.88 -4.27 -25.33
N GLY A 78 -0.74 -3.63 -25.05
CA GLY A 78 -0.61 -2.18 -25.24
C GLY A 78 -1.59 -1.31 -24.44
N GLU A 79 -2.17 -1.83 -23.35
CA GLU A 79 -2.91 -1.01 -22.39
C GLU A 79 -1.90 -0.16 -21.63
N THR A 80 -2.12 1.15 -21.65
CA THR A 80 -1.26 2.09 -20.94
C THR A 80 -1.57 2.00 -19.45
N LEU A 81 -0.57 2.23 -18.58
CA LEU A 81 -0.73 2.22 -17.12
C LEU A 81 -1.87 3.14 -16.61
N PHE A 82 -2.28 4.11 -17.43
CA PHE A 82 -3.43 4.98 -17.19
C PHE A 82 -4.79 4.27 -17.26
N ASP A 83 -4.90 3.17 -17.99
CA ASP A 83 -6.16 2.42 -18.13
C ASP A 83 -6.42 1.49 -16.92
N THR A 84 -5.49 1.41 -15.96
CA THR A 84 -5.54 0.49 -14.80
C THR A 84 -5.65 1.19 -13.44
N ALA A 85 -5.54 2.52 -13.37
CA ALA A 85 -5.48 3.30 -12.10
C ALA A 85 -6.76 4.07 -11.79
#